data_AF-A0A0S2THI9-F1
#
_entry.id   AF-A0A0S2THI9-F1
#
_cell.length_a   1.000
_cell.length_b   1.000
_cell.length_c   1.000
_cell.angle_alpha   90.00
_cell.angle_beta   90.00
_cell.angle_gamma   90.00
#
_symmetry.space_group_name_H-M   'P 1'
#
loop_
_entity.id
_entity.type
_entity.pdbx_description
1 polymer ?
#
loop_
_entity_poly.entity_id
_entity_poly.type
_entity_poly.pdbx_seq_one_letter_code
_entity_poly.pdbx_strand_id
1 'polypeptide(L)'
;MNDQQWQQLNARLAGIELPPEPDWWPLTWSVAAIALSTLILVLVIRQKRKLSPQQTPAAEAAHRLQQLQHAWQTGELEARDAAYQLATLLRLGLGLRQLEPTPPPQLAHQAAEWHALLSALAQLRYQPQREATLSEQTFNQIREWLQC
;
A
#
# COMPACT_ATOMS: atom_id res chain seq x y z
N MET A 1 -33.40 43.94 -52.68
CA MET A 1 -32.31 42.97 -52.97
C MET A 1 -32.72 42.25 -54.24
N ASN A 2 -31.95 42.38 -55.32
CA ASN A 2 -32.38 41.96 -56.66
C ASN A 2 -32.40 40.43 -56.78
N ASP A 3 -33.43 39.85 -57.39
CA ASP A 3 -33.53 38.40 -57.64
C ASP A 3 -32.34 37.85 -58.44
N GLN A 4 -31.73 38.69 -59.29
CA GLN A 4 -30.51 38.35 -60.01
C GLN A 4 -29.30 38.15 -59.08
N GLN A 5 -29.22 38.86 -57.96
CA GLN A 5 -28.16 38.66 -56.97
C GLN A 5 -28.34 37.32 -56.24
N TRP A 6 -29.58 36.92 -55.97
CA TRP A 6 -29.90 35.60 -55.41
C TRP A 6 -29.50 34.46 -56.32
N GLN A 7 -29.75 34.59 -57.62
CA GLN A 7 -29.34 33.58 -58.60
C GLN A 7 -27.81 33.47 -58.72
N GLN A 8 -27.10 34.61 -58.70
CA GLN A 8 -25.63 34.61 -58.71
C GLN A 8 -25.03 34.02 -57.42
N LEU A 9 -25.65 34.27 -56.27
CA LEU A 9 -25.25 33.68 -54.99
C LEU A 9 -25.46 32.16 -54.98
N ASN A 10 -26.63 31.69 -55.41
CA ASN A 10 -26.91 30.26 -55.49
C ASN A 10 -25.97 29.54 -56.48
N ALA A 11 -25.66 30.16 -57.62
CA ALA A 11 -24.70 29.59 -58.58
C ALA A 11 -23.29 29.47 -58.00
N ARG A 12 -22.87 30.40 -57.12
CA ARG A 12 -21.57 30.33 -56.43
C ARG A 12 -21.55 29.31 -55.29
N LEU A 13 -22.67 29.14 -54.59
CA LEU A 13 -22.79 28.17 -53.49
C LEU A 13 -22.95 26.73 -53.99
N ALA A 14 -23.53 26.54 -55.18
CA ALA A 14 -23.71 25.23 -55.80
C ALA A 14 -22.38 24.50 -56.11
N GLY A 15 -21.27 25.23 -56.19
CA GLY A 15 -19.93 24.65 -56.39
C GLY A 15 -19.18 24.31 -55.11
N ILE A 16 -19.77 24.52 -53.92
CA ILE A 16 -19.14 24.18 -52.64
C ILE A 16 -19.51 22.73 -52.30
N GLU A 17 -18.63 21.80 -52.66
CA GLU A 17 -18.70 20.43 -52.17
C GLU A 17 -18.51 20.45 -50.64
N LEU A 18 -19.55 20.06 -49.91
CA LEU A 18 -19.46 19.85 -48.47
C LEU A 18 -18.48 18.69 -48.21
N PRO A 19 -17.52 18.84 -47.27
CA PRO A 19 -16.66 17.73 -46.92
C PRO A 19 -17.51 16.55 -46.43
N PRO A 20 -17.09 15.30 -46.68
CA PRO A 20 -17.78 14.14 -46.17
C PRO A 20 -17.93 14.26 -44.65
N GLU A 21 -19.08 13.87 -44.13
CA GLU A 21 -19.34 13.94 -42.69
C GLU A 21 -18.26 13.17 -41.92
N PRO A 22 -17.71 13.74 -40.82
CA PRO A 22 -16.71 13.05 -40.03
C PRO A 22 -17.29 11.75 -39.49
N ASP A 23 -16.60 10.63 -39.72
CA ASP A 23 -17.00 9.34 -39.17
C ASP A 23 -16.63 9.28 -37.68
N TRP A 24 -17.63 9.45 -36.80
CA TRP A 24 -17.47 9.40 -35.35
C TRP A 24 -17.48 7.96 -34.79
N TRP A 25 -17.78 6.96 -35.62
CA TRP A 25 -17.92 5.56 -35.21
C TRP A 25 -16.66 4.95 -34.55
N PRO A 26 -15.44 5.26 -35.02
CA PRO A 26 -14.21 4.81 -34.36
C PRO A 26 -14.03 5.44 -32.97
N LEU A 27 -14.51 6.68 -32.79
CA LEU A 27 -14.41 7.40 -31.51
C LEU A 27 -15.30 6.74 -30.46
N THR A 28 -16.54 6.38 -30.82
CA THR A 28 -17.47 5.70 -29.91
C THR A 28 -16.95 4.33 -29.46
N TRP A 29 -16.33 3.57 -30.35
CA TRP A 29 -15.71 2.28 -30.00
C TRP A 29 -14.52 2.44 -29.07
N SER A 30 -13.70 3.47 -29.30
CA SER A 30 -12.54 3.77 -28.44
C SER A 30 -12.97 4.13 -27.02
N VAL A 31 -13.98 4.99 -26.87
CA VAL A 31 -14.52 5.38 -25.56
C VAL A 31 -15.15 4.17 -24.85
N ALA A 32 -15.91 3.33 -25.57
CA ALA A 32 -16.50 2.13 -25.01
C ALA A 32 -15.44 1.13 -24.53
N ALA A 33 -14.36 0.92 -25.31
CA ALA A 33 -13.26 0.03 -24.94
C ALA A 33 -12.49 0.53 -23.70
N ILE A 34 -12.26 1.85 -23.60
CA ILE A 34 -11.62 2.45 -22.42
C ILE A 34 -12.51 2.30 -21.19
N ALA A 35 -13.82 2.58 -21.31
CA ALA A 35 -14.78 2.42 -20.22
C ALA A 35 -14.87 0.97 -19.75
N LEU A 36 -14.88 0.01 -20.68
CA LEU A 36 -14.92 -1.41 -20.36
C LEU A 36 -13.63 -1.87 -19.68
N SER A 37 -12.46 -1.45 -20.17
CA SER A 37 -11.17 -1.83 -19.57
C SER A 37 -11.00 -1.26 -18.16
N THR A 38 -11.40 0.00 -17.93
CA THR A 38 -11.41 0.59 -16.58
C THR A 38 -12.40 -0.11 -15.66
N LEU A 39 -13.58 -0.47 -16.14
CA LEU A 39 -14.56 -1.24 -15.36
C LEU A 39 -14.00 -2.61 -14.93
N ILE A 40 -13.38 -3.34 -15.86
CA ILE A 40 -12.75 -4.63 -15.58
C ILE A 40 -11.62 -4.46 -14.56
N LEU A 41 -10.75 -3.45 -14.73
CA LEU A 41 -9.66 -3.17 -13.81
C LEU A 41 -10.18 -2.89 -12.39
N VAL A 42 -11.22 -2.07 -12.26
CA VAL A 42 -11.87 -1.77 -10.97
C VAL A 42 -12.45 -3.04 -10.35
N LEU A 43 -13.11 -3.89 -11.14
CA LEU A 43 -13.67 -5.15 -10.65
C LEU A 43 -12.57 -6.11 -10.19
N VAL A 44 -11.46 -6.23 -10.91
CA VAL A 44 -10.30 -7.04 -10.52
C VAL A 44 -9.69 -6.52 -9.22
N ILE A 45 -9.50 -5.20 -9.08
CA ILE A 45 -8.98 -4.60 -7.84
C ILE A 45 -9.94 -4.87 -6.67
N ARG A 46 -11.25 -4.71 -6.87
CA ARG A 46 -12.26 -4.99 -5.84
C ARG A 46 -12.33 -6.46 -5.48
N GLN A 47 -12.19 -7.36 -6.46
CA GLN A 47 -12.21 -8.80 -6.23
C GLN A 47 -10.93 -9.25 -5.52
N LYS A 48 -9.76 -8.73 -5.89
CA LYS A 48 -8.51 -8.94 -5.16
C LYS A 48 -8.60 -8.43 -3.72
N ARG A 49 -9.24 -7.28 -3.49
CA ARG A 49 -9.49 -6.77 -2.14
C ARG A 49 -10.49 -7.60 -1.32
N LYS A 50 -11.41 -8.33 -1.97
CA LYS A 50 -12.33 -9.27 -1.31
C LYS A 50 -11.69 -10.65 -1.06
N LEU A 51 -10.76 -11.06 -1.93
CA LEU A 51 -10.06 -12.35 -1.88
C LEU A 51 -8.78 -12.31 -1.05
N SER A 52 -8.15 -11.15 -0.91
CA SER A 52 -7.23 -10.92 0.21
C SER A 52 -8.12 -10.90 1.45
N PRO A 53 -8.11 -11.94 2.30
CA PRO A 53 -8.71 -11.80 3.62
C PRO A 53 -8.09 -10.53 4.19
N GLN A 54 -8.94 -9.58 4.58
CA GLN A 54 -8.54 -8.29 5.09
C GLN A 54 -7.41 -8.52 6.10
N GLN A 55 -6.16 -8.37 5.65
CA GLN A 55 -5.02 -8.84 6.42
C GLN A 55 -5.05 -7.99 7.67
N THR A 56 -5.28 -8.64 8.80
CA THR A 56 -5.27 -7.93 10.06
C THR A 56 -3.90 -7.25 10.15
N PRO A 57 -3.81 -6.04 10.72
CA PRO A 57 -2.53 -5.36 10.91
C PRO A 57 -1.48 -6.28 11.55
N ALA A 58 -1.93 -7.19 12.41
CA ALA A 58 -1.15 -8.25 13.03
C ALA A 58 -0.60 -9.29 12.03
N ALA A 59 -1.42 -9.78 11.09
CA ALA A 59 -0.98 -10.72 10.06
C ALA A 59 0.05 -10.11 9.08
N GLU A 60 -0.15 -8.85 8.69
CA GLU A 60 0.83 -8.15 7.86
C GLU A 60 2.12 -7.86 8.64
N ALA A 61 2.02 -7.45 9.92
CA ALA A 61 3.18 -7.28 10.78
C ALA A 61 3.96 -8.59 10.97
N ALA A 62 3.29 -9.74 11.10
CA ALA A 62 3.93 -11.04 11.22
C ALA A 62 4.71 -11.42 9.95
N HIS A 63 4.16 -11.16 8.76
CA HIS A 63 4.87 -11.37 7.50
C HIS A 63 6.10 -10.45 7.37
N ARG A 64 5.95 -9.17 7.72
CA ARG A 64 7.06 -8.20 7.71
C ARG A 64 8.14 -8.55 8.73
N LEU A 65 7.76 -9.11 9.89
CA LEU A 65 8.70 -9.58 10.91
C LEU A 65 9.61 -10.69 10.37
N GLN A 66 9.08 -11.60 9.55
CA GLN A 66 9.88 -12.65 8.92
C GLN A 66 10.90 -12.08 7.92
N GLN A 67 10.49 -11.09 7.12
CA GLN A 67 11.41 -10.39 6.21
C GLN A 67 12.52 -9.66 6.98
N LEU A 68 12.14 -9.00 8.08
CA LEU A 68 13.07 -8.27 8.94
C LEU A 68 14.08 -9.21 9.61
N GLN A 69 13.61 -10.35 10.11
CA GLN A 69 14.47 -11.38 10.70
C GLN A 69 15.51 -11.86 9.70
N HIS A 70 15.09 -12.15 8.46
CA HIS A 70 16.00 -12.60 7.41
C HIS A 70 17.05 -11.54 7.07
N ALA A 71 16.64 -10.29 6.85
CA ALA A 71 17.55 -9.19 6.51
C ALA A 71 18.57 -8.90 7.64
N TRP A 72 18.15 -9.05 8.90
CA TRP A 72 19.06 -8.94 10.03
C TRP A 72 20.04 -10.12 10.10
N GLN A 73 19.57 -11.35 9.91
CA GLN A 73 20.42 -12.55 9.93
C GLN A 73 21.46 -12.58 8.80
N THR A 74 21.12 -12.07 7.62
CA THR A 74 22.05 -11.97 6.48
C THR A 74 23.02 -10.80 6.61
N GLY A 75 22.85 -9.94 7.62
CA GLY A 75 23.67 -8.74 7.80
C GLY A 75 23.36 -7.62 6.80
N GLU A 76 22.27 -7.74 6.01
CA GLU A 76 21.78 -6.65 5.16
C GLU A 76 21.28 -5.46 5.98
N LEU A 77 20.86 -5.70 7.22
CA LEU A 77 20.36 -4.70 8.13
C LEU A 77 21.15 -4.65 9.43
N GLU A 78 21.63 -3.46 9.79
CA GLU A 78 22.30 -3.23 11.07
C GLU A 78 21.35 -3.44 12.26
N ALA A 79 21.87 -3.90 13.39
CA ALA A 79 21.08 -4.19 14.59
C ALA A 79 20.27 -2.97 15.10
N ARG A 80 20.81 -1.76 14.92
CA ARG A 80 20.13 -0.51 15.27
C ARG A 80 18.89 -0.29 14.40
N ASP A 81 19.03 -0.42 13.09
CA ASP A 81 17.92 -0.24 12.15
C ASP A 81 16.88 -1.35 12.29
N ALA A 82 17.35 -2.58 12.53
CA ALA A 82 16.48 -3.70 12.87
C ALA A 82 15.64 -3.38 14.12
N ALA A 83 16.23 -2.82 15.19
CA ALA A 83 15.50 -2.43 16.39
C ALA A 83 14.43 -1.35 16.12
N TYR A 84 14.74 -0.35 15.27
CA TYR A 84 13.77 0.68 14.87
C TYR A 84 12.58 0.11 14.09
N GLN A 85 12.88 -0.73 13.10
CA GLN A 85 11.84 -1.35 12.28
C GLN A 85 10.99 -2.32 13.11
N LEU A 86 11.62 -3.08 14.00
CA LEU A 86 10.97 -4.03 14.90
C LEU A 86 10.05 -3.32 15.90
N ALA A 87 10.50 -2.20 16.50
CA ALA A 87 9.64 -1.35 17.33
C ALA A 87 8.43 -0.81 16.55
N THR A 88 8.65 -0.41 15.30
CA THR A 88 7.58 0.10 14.43
C THR A 88 6.58 -1.00 14.07
N LEU A 89 7.06 -2.19 13.72
CA LEU A 89 6.23 -3.35 13.42
C LEU A 89 5.41 -3.80 14.63
N LEU A 90 6.02 -3.86 15.81
CA LEU A 90 5.32 -4.21 17.04
C LEU A 90 4.20 -3.21 17.35
N ARG A 91 4.48 -1.92 17.22
CA ARG A 91 3.50 -0.84 17.41
C ARG A 91 2.32 -0.97 16.44
N LEU A 92 2.59 -1.15 15.15
CA LEU A 92 1.56 -1.24 14.13
C LEU A 92 0.77 -2.55 14.21
N GLY A 93 1.46 -3.67 14.45
CA GLY A 93 0.86 -4.99 14.53
C GLY A 93 -0.07 -5.16 15.73
N LEU A 94 0.27 -4.55 16.87
CA LEU A 94 -0.58 -4.50 18.06
C LEU A 94 -1.60 -3.33 18.05
N GLY A 95 -1.62 -2.51 16.99
CA GLY A 95 -2.53 -1.36 16.90
C GLY A 95 -2.29 -0.27 17.95
N LEU A 96 -1.07 -0.18 18.49
CA LEU A 96 -0.70 0.77 19.52
C LEU A 96 -0.36 2.13 18.91
N ARG A 97 -0.71 3.22 19.61
CA ARG A 97 -0.27 4.57 19.21
C ARG A 97 1.23 4.77 19.45
N GLN A 98 1.71 4.25 20.56
CA GLN A 98 3.09 4.31 21.02
C GLN A 98 3.42 3.04 21.82
N LEU A 99 4.70 2.64 21.83
CA LEU A 99 5.19 1.61 22.72
C LEU A 99 5.42 2.23 24.10
N GLU A 100 4.58 1.87 25.06
CA GLU A 100 4.68 2.30 26.45
C GLU A 100 5.22 1.16 27.32
N PRO A 101 5.86 1.46 28.46
CA PRO A 101 6.30 0.42 29.41
C PRO A 101 5.13 -0.45 29.88
N THR A 102 3.94 0.14 30.02
CA THR A 102 2.73 -0.62 30.36
C THR A 102 2.32 -1.52 29.19
N PRO A 103 2.26 -2.85 29.36
CA PRO A 103 1.86 -3.75 28.28
C PRO A 103 0.38 -3.57 27.93
N PRO A 104 -0.02 -3.87 26.68
CA PRO A 104 -1.43 -3.93 26.33
C PRO A 104 -2.17 -5.01 27.12
N PRO A 105 -3.52 -4.91 27.28
CA PRO A 105 -4.30 -5.85 28.09
C PRO A 105 -4.13 -7.31 27.70
N GLN A 106 -3.96 -7.57 26.40
CA GLN A 106 -3.73 -8.90 25.82
C GLN A 106 -2.42 -9.53 26.32
N LEU A 107 -1.41 -8.70 26.62
CA LEU A 107 -0.07 -9.11 27.07
C LEU A 107 0.17 -8.82 28.55
N ALA A 108 -0.87 -8.50 29.32
CA ALA A 108 -0.72 -8.17 30.75
C ALA A 108 -0.06 -9.31 31.56
N HIS A 109 -0.25 -10.56 31.12
CA HIS A 109 0.37 -11.75 31.71
C HIS A 109 1.87 -11.89 31.39
N GLN A 110 2.38 -11.17 30.38
CA GLN A 110 3.79 -11.15 29.93
C GLN A 110 4.44 -9.78 30.15
N ALA A 111 4.07 -9.10 31.25
CA ALA A 111 4.54 -7.74 31.52
C ALA A 111 6.06 -7.63 31.70
N ALA A 112 6.70 -8.69 32.21
CA ALA A 112 8.14 -8.73 32.42
C ALA A 112 8.90 -8.84 31.09
N GLU A 113 8.44 -9.73 30.21
CA GLU A 113 8.99 -9.95 28.87
C GLU A 113 8.80 -8.70 27.99
N TRP A 114 7.65 -8.05 28.09
CA TRP A 114 7.39 -6.77 27.44
C TRP A 114 8.40 -5.69 27.83
N HIS A 115 8.62 -5.49 29.13
CA HIS A 115 9.62 -4.53 29.63
C HIS A 115 11.03 -4.88 29.18
N ALA A 116 11.40 -6.16 29.28
CA ALA A 116 12.71 -6.64 28.85
C ALA A 116 12.96 -6.32 27.37
N LEU A 117 11.98 -6.60 26.51
CA LEU A 117 12.05 -6.32 25.08
C LEU A 117 12.18 -4.82 24.79
N LEU A 118 11.35 -3.98 25.42
CA LEU A 118 11.46 -2.52 25.24
C LEU A 118 12.82 -1.99 25.70
N SER A 119 13.36 -2.53 26.79
CA SER A 119 14.69 -2.15 27.28
C SER A 119 15.79 -2.55 26.29
N ALA A 120 15.71 -3.75 25.70
CA ALA A 120 16.65 -4.22 24.69
C ALA A 120 16.61 -3.36 23.42
N LEU A 121 15.40 -3.03 22.93
CA LEU A 121 15.23 -2.14 21.78
C LEU A 121 15.75 -0.73 22.05
N ALA A 122 15.53 -0.21 23.26
CA ALA A 122 16.08 1.09 23.66
C ALA A 122 17.61 1.06 23.73
N GLN A 123 18.20 0.00 24.27
CA GLN A 123 19.67 -0.16 24.33
C GLN A 123 20.27 -0.20 22.93
N LEU A 124 19.72 -1.01 22.03
CA LEU A 124 20.15 -1.07 20.62
C LEU A 124 20.06 0.27 19.90
N ARG A 125 19.06 1.08 20.24
CA ARG A 125 18.83 2.39 19.63
C ARG A 125 19.88 3.43 20.03
N TYR A 126 20.26 3.45 21.32
CA TYR A 126 21.10 4.49 21.91
C TYR A 126 22.56 4.07 22.16
N GLN A 127 22.83 2.77 22.25
CA GLN A 127 24.16 2.22 22.55
C GLN A 127 24.49 1.07 21.58
N PRO A 128 24.72 1.37 20.29
CA PRO A 128 25.01 0.35 19.27
C PRO A 128 26.33 -0.41 19.53
N GLN A 129 27.19 0.08 20.41
CA GLN A 129 28.48 -0.53 20.77
C GLN A 129 28.38 -1.56 21.91
N ARG A 130 27.26 -1.66 22.62
CA ARG A 130 27.03 -2.77 23.55
C ARG A 130 26.48 -3.95 22.77
N GLU A 131 26.98 -5.15 23.07
CA GLU A 131 26.55 -6.46 22.57
C GLU A 131 25.12 -6.83 22.99
N ALA A 132 24.19 -5.88 22.99
CA ALA A 132 22.77 -6.16 23.10
C ALA A 132 22.33 -6.74 21.76
N THR A 133 22.60 -8.01 21.52
CA THR A 133 22.30 -8.67 20.24
C THR A 133 20.82 -9.02 20.20
N LEU A 134 20.12 -8.62 19.13
CA LEU A 134 18.82 -9.22 18.83
C LEU A 134 19.02 -10.74 18.76
N SER A 135 18.08 -11.50 19.30
CA SER A 135 18.12 -12.96 19.27
C SER A 135 16.94 -13.50 18.48
N GLU A 136 17.06 -14.70 17.92
CA GLU A 136 15.92 -15.37 17.27
C GLU A 136 14.73 -15.53 18.22
N GLN A 137 15.00 -15.72 19.51
CA GLN A 137 13.98 -15.77 20.56
C GLN A 137 13.17 -14.48 20.63
N THR A 138 13.80 -13.31 20.44
CA THR A 138 13.12 -12.02 20.39
C THR A 138 12.10 -11.98 19.25
N PHE A 139 12.50 -12.43 18.06
CA PHE A 139 11.61 -12.49 16.90
C PHE A 139 10.46 -13.49 17.09
N ASN A 140 10.73 -14.66 17.68
CA ASN A 140 9.69 -15.64 17.96
C ASN A 140 8.67 -15.11 18.98
N GLN A 141 9.13 -14.44 20.05
CA GLN A 141 8.23 -13.88 21.05
C GLN A 141 7.33 -12.77 20.48
N ILE A 142 7.86 -11.88 19.64
CA ILE A 142 7.04 -10.89 18.94
C ILE A 142 6.01 -11.56 18.03
N ARG A 143 6.40 -12.65 17.36
CA ARG A 143 5.49 -13.40 16.49
C ARG A 143 4.31 -13.98 17.28
N GLU A 144 4.57 -14.51 18.47
CA GLU A 144 3.53 -15.00 19.38
C GLU A 144 2.59 -13.87 19.80
N TRP A 145 3.12 -12.70 20.18
CA TRP A 145 2.31 -11.55 20.55
C TRP A 145 1.43 -11.02 19.42
N LEU A 146 1.89 -11.09 18.17
CA LEU A 146 1.10 -10.70 17.00
C LEU A 146 0.02 -11.74 16.64
N GLN A 147 -0.01 -12.90 17.31
CA GLN A 147 -1.02 -13.93 17.10
C GLN A 147 -2.06 -14.00 18.22
N CYS A 148 -1.83 -13.32 19.35
CA CYS A 148 -2.78 -13.16 20.46
C CYS A 148 -3.87 -12.12 20.17
#